data_AF-A0A9E4JNR3-F1
#
_entry.id   AF-A0A9E4JNR3-F1
#
_cell.length_a   1.000
_cell.length_b   1.000
_cell.length_c   1.000
_cell.angle_alpha   90.00
_cell.angle_beta   90.00
_cell.angle_gamma   90.00
#
_symmetry.space_group_name_H-M   'P 1'
#
loop_
_entity.id
_entity.type
_entity.pdbx_description
1 polymer ?
#
loop_
_entity_poly.entity_id
_entity_poly.type
_entity_poly.pdbx_seq_one_letter_code
_entity_poly.pdbx_strand_id
1 'polypeptide(L)'
;MKGNFLKSKSKKEDLIKDLTDQLRLSRSSFDVDLNLAIVTCYVTIDSIESFVKDIKTEINSLNLELISIRVFCDRTEALKISEKEYNDLKNQGIELLFVESKLFHPKAYCLYDKNNNGCLCTSSANLTKAGLTNQSGNIEMFLNTYEKDVIQNFLDDLDDLKRLRILSYDKCKSFKFEEEDGVDNINFMYALLNCGKFMYNWEVNLEQELRIIYNLTDLGKEAIRSPEFTQRSFKELAKTISKNYFKEESDKIKNFIENQQDSNEEENFQALVNKNYGIETHFGYWIPKPVSEAIENRDRAKFNQFKAYIKDLLLGRKLQEKTDSTIVQKMYDDDVKWLIGENKDQQPYIKTIKGISIKDFLGLNEEKRKQKLYEVLKERVDTLLKNEIKLKRLYNKINFISFPYSTEFEDEIKEVYEHLLETIESRKNNNKAIKAVKDAVSHKSIQPFYDFNYFIESENRYIPAGTDEKQLIEIIEAYQKRKVIIDSNSHAAYKQWKYILRNHEYKFLIKHHIIF
;
A
#
# COMPACT_ATOMS: atom_id res chain seq x y z
N MET A 1 31.35 -18.11 -10.37
CA MET A 1 29.94 -17.66 -10.27
C MET A 1 29.04 -18.52 -11.14
N LYS A 2 27.94 -19.05 -10.60
CA LYS A 2 26.87 -19.67 -11.40
C LYS A 2 25.75 -18.65 -11.54
N GLY A 3 25.35 -18.33 -12.77
CA GLY A 3 24.22 -17.43 -13.01
C GLY A 3 22.92 -18.22 -13.08
N ASN A 4 22.04 -18.04 -12.11
CA ASN A 4 20.68 -18.58 -12.18
C ASN A 4 19.72 -17.46 -12.58
N PHE A 5 19.09 -17.60 -13.76
CA PHE A 5 17.86 -16.85 -14.05
C PHE A 5 16.75 -17.45 -13.18
N LEU A 6 16.42 -16.78 -12.09
CA LEU A 6 15.37 -17.24 -11.20
C LEU A 6 14.00 -17.09 -11.88
N LYS A 7 13.48 -18.21 -12.39
CA LYS A 7 12.11 -18.38 -12.88
C LYS A 7 11.18 -19.00 -11.83
N SER A 8 11.50 -18.92 -10.54
CA SER A 8 10.63 -19.51 -9.51
C SER A 8 9.44 -18.61 -9.18
N LYS A 9 8.45 -19.20 -8.50
CA LYS A 9 7.23 -18.53 -8.06
C LYS A 9 7.48 -17.48 -6.96
N SER A 10 8.67 -17.40 -6.36
CA SER A 10 8.96 -16.48 -5.24
C SER A 10 10.46 -16.13 -5.12
N LYS A 11 10.87 -14.94 -5.59
CA LYS A 11 12.26 -14.43 -5.56
C LYS A 11 12.92 -14.48 -4.17
N LYS A 12 12.13 -14.16 -3.14
CA LYS A 12 12.56 -14.21 -1.73
C LYS A 12 12.95 -15.64 -1.31
N GLU A 13 12.12 -16.62 -1.64
CA GLU A 13 12.37 -18.02 -1.29
C GLU A 13 13.63 -18.56 -1.98
N ASP A 14 13.83 -18.20 -3.25
CA ASP A 14 15.04 -18.58 -3.99
C ASP A 14 16.30 -17.98 -3.37
N LEU A 15 16.27 -16.68 -3.03
CA LEU A 15 17.40 -16.04 -2.36
C LEU A 15 17.71 -16.71 -1.01
N ILE A 16 16.70 -16.98 -0.19
CA ILE A 16 16.88 -17.67 1.10
C ILE A 16 17.46 -19.07 0.86
N LYS A 17 16.98 -19.78 -0.16
CA LYS A 17 17.51 -21.08 -0.54
C LYS A 17 18.98 -20.98 -0.95
N ASP A 18 19.34 -20.06 -1.85
CA ASP A 18 20.72 -19.88 -2.32
C ASP A 18 21.67 -19.55 -1.15
N LEU A 19 21.22 -18.70 -0.21
CA LEU A 19 21.97 -18.34 1.00
C LEU A 19 22.18 -19.53 1.95
N THR A 20 21.22 -20.45 2.02
CA THR A 20 21.21 -21.56 2.99
C THR A 20 21.65 -22.90 2.40
N ASP A 21 21.76 -23.01 1.08
CA ASP A 21 22.06 -24.28 0.40
C ASP A 21 23.42 -24.86 0.81
N GLN A 22 24.43 -24.03 1.03
CA GLN A 22 25.72 -24.53 1.53
C GLN A 22 25.66 -25.03 2.98
N LEU A 23 24.85 -24.41 3.83
CA LEU A 23 24.65 -24.89 5.21
C LEU A 23 24.09 -26.31 5.23
N ARG A 24 23.23 -26.64 4.25
CA ARG A 24 22.64 -27.98 4.09
C ARG A 24 23.67 -28.99 3.57
N LEU A 25 24.54 -28.58 2.65
CA LEU A 25 25.49 -29.48 1.97
C LEU A 25 26.76 -29.77 2.78
N SER A 26 27.21 -28.85 3.62
CA SER A 26 28.48 -28.99 4.35
C SER A 26 28.36 -28.57 5.82
N ARG A 27 27.32 -29.04 6.51
CA ARG A 27 27.01 -28.66 7.90
C ARG A 27 28.18 -28.80 8.89
N SER A 28 29.11 -29.74 8.67
CA SER A 28 30.30 -29.93 9.52
C SER A 28 31.37 -28.84 9.35
N SER A 29 31.30 -28.01 8.31
CA SER A 29 32.26 -26.93 8.05
C SER A 29 31.80 -25.58 8.60
N PHE A 30 30.57 -25.49 9.10
CA PHE A 30 29.99 -24.24 9.59
C PHE A 30 29.99 -24.19 11.11
N ASP A 31 30.21 -22.99 11.65
CA ASP A 31 29.88 -22.71 13.04
C ASP A 31 28.36 -22.72 13.28
N VAL A 32 27.95 -22.88 14.53
CA VAL A 32 26.54 -22.77 14.94
C VAL A 32 26.03 -21.34 14.86
N ASP A 33 26.95 -20.36 14.96
CA ASP A 33 26.65 -18.94 14.99
C ASP A 33 26.81 -18.31 13.59
N LEU A 34 25.69 -17.81 13.04
CA LEU A 34 25.64 -17.18 11.72
C LEU A 34 25.37 -15.68 11.80
N ASN A 35 25.90 -14.95 10.83
CA ASN A 35 25.73 -13.51 10.65
C ASN A 35 25.09 -13.23 9.29
N LEU A 36 24.19 -12.25 9.25
CA LEU A 36 23.54 -11.79 8.03
C LEU A 36 23.88 -10.32 7.78
N ALA A 37 24.54 -10.06 6.65
CA ALA A 37 24.77 -8.72 6.14
C ALA A 37 23.90 -8.49 4.89
N ILE A 38 23.11 -7.43 4.92
CA ILE A 38 22.27 -6.99 3.81
C ILE A 38 22.72 -5.61 3.38
N VAL A 39 22.96 -5.42 2.09
CA VAL A 39 23.35 -4.16 1.47
C VAL A 39 22.30 -3.83 0.44
N THR A 40 21.70 -2.66 0.49
CA THR A 40 20.60 -2.29 -0.42
C THR A 40 20.43 -0.77 -0.45
N CYS A 41 20.13 -0.18 -1.60
CA CYS A 41 19.95 1.28 -1.64
C CYS A 41 18.58 1.71 -1.12
N TYR A 42 17.55 0.90 -1.34
CA TYR A 42 16.19 1.17 -0.86
C TYR A 42 15.70 0.05 0.05
N VAL A 43 14.91 0.42 1.07
CA VAL A 43 14.32 -0.53 2.02
C VAL A 43 12.86 -0.23 2.29
N THR A 44 12.12 -1.26 2.69
CA THR A 44 10.81 -1.07 3.34
C THR A 44 10.76 -1.94 4.59
N ILE A 45 10.21 -1.41 5.69
CA ILE A 45 10.17 -2.10 6.99
C ILE A 45 9.51 -3.48 6.87
N ASP A 46 8.33 -3.56 6.28
CA ASP A 46 7.63 -4.82 5.99
C ASP A 46 8.51 -5.86 5.27
N SER A 47 9.39 -5.42 4.36
CA SER A 47 10.26 -6.34 3.61
C SER A 47 11.45 -6.81 4.44
N ILE A 48 12.00 -5.95 5.30
CA ILE A 48 13.02 -6.34 6.28
C ILE A 48 12.44 -7.40 7.21
N GLU A 49 11.30 -7.11 7.84
CA GLU A 49 10.66 -8.01 8.79
C GLU A 49 10.27 -9.34 8.13
N SER A 50 9.65 -9.30 6.94
CA SER A 50 9.28 -10.51 6.21
C SER A 50 10.49 -11.35 5.82
N PHE A 51 11.57 -10.73 5.31
CA PHE A 51 12.76 -11.47 4.90
C PHE A 51 13.49 -12.07 6.10
N VAL A 52 13.71 -11.27 7.15
CA VAL A 52 14.39 -11.69 8.37
C VAL A 52 13.64 -12.81 9.08
N LYS A 53 12.31 -12.74 9.15
CA LYS A 53 11.48 -13.81 9.72
C LYS A 53 11.66 -15.13 8.99
N ASP A 54 11.65 -15.11 7.66
CA ASP A 54 11.70 -16.31 6.85
C ASP A 54 13.10 -16.95 6.88
N ILE A 55 14.16 -16.13 6.78
CA ILE A 55 15.53 -16.65 6.88
C ILE A 55 15.85 -17.18 8.28
N LYS A 56 15.36 -16.53 9.36
CA LYS A 56 15.47 -17.07 10.73
C LYS A 56 14.77 -18.42 10.85
N THR A 57 13.58 -18.55 10.26
CA THR A 57 12.82 -19.80 10.27
C THR A 57 13.59 -20.93 9.57
N GLU A 58 14.18 -20.63 8.41
CA GLU A 58 15.00 -21.57 7.66
C GLU A 58 16.26 -21.98 8.43
N ILE A 59 17.01 -21.01 8.98
CA ILE A 59 18.22 -21.26 9.78
C ILE A 59 17.90 -22.09 11.03
N ASN A 60 16.83 -21.75 11.75
CA ASN A 60 16.41 -22.48 12.95
C ASN A 60 16.01 -23.93 12.63
N SER A 61 15.43 -24.19 11.44
CA SER A 61 15.11 -25.56 10.99
C SER A 61 16.35 -26.44 10.82
N LEU A 62 17.52 -25.81 10.65
CA LEU A 62 18.82 -26.46 10.58
C LEU A 62 19.51 -26.55 11.95
N ASN A 63 18.85 -26.20 13.06
CA ASN A 63 19.45 -26.07 14.40
C ASN A 63 20.72 -25.20 14.41
N LEU A 64 20.71 -24.11 13.66
CA LEU A 64 21.72 -23.06 13.67
C LEU A 64 21.08 -21.79 14.24
N GLU A 65 21.89 -20.82 14.64
CA GLU A 65 21.42 -19.55 15.20
C GLU A 65 21.92 -18.36 14.39
N LEU A 66 21.05 -17.38 14.16
CA LEU A 66 21.41 -16.10 13.53
C LEU A 66 21.69 -15.06 14.61
N ILE A 67 22.97 -14.84 14.90
CA ILE A 67 23.44 -14.00 16.03
C ILE A 67 23.47 -12.51 15.71
N SER A 68 23.64 -12.12 14.43
CA SER A 68 23.66 -10.72 14.02
C SER A 68 22.99 -10.49 12.67
N ILE A 69 22.29 -9.37 12.57
CA ILE A 69 21.60 -8.93 11.36
C ILE A 69 21.92 -7.46 11.14
N ARG A 70 22.63 -7.17 10.06
CA ARG A 70 23.09 -5.82 9.73
C ARG A 70 22.55 -5.44 8.37
N VAL A 71 21.85 -4.31 8.28
CA VAL A 71 21.24 -3.81 7.05
C VAL A 71 21.84 -2.45 6.72
N PHE A 72 22.71 -2.42 5.73
CA PHE A 72 23.33 -1.23 5.18
C PHE A 72 22.43 -0.65 4.11
N CYS A 73 22.00 0.60 4.32
CA CYS A 73 21.12 1.31 3.40
C CYS A 73 21.57 2.75 3.19
N ASP A 74 21.10 3.36 2.10
CA ASP A 74 21.36 4.77 1.82
C ASP A 74 20.81 5.63 2.96
N ARG A 75 21.53 6.68 3.37
CA ARG A 75 21.08 7.56 4.47
C ARG A 75 19.70 8.16 4.26
N THR A 76 19.29 8.36 3.00
CA THR A 76 17.98 8.94 2.66
C THR A 76 16.83 8.03 3.08
N GLU A 77 17.08 6.73 3.27
CA GLU A 77 16.07 5.80 3.79
C GLU A 77 15.70 6.12 5.24
N ALA A 78 16.62 6.67 6.05
CA ALA A 78 16.32 7.13 7.39
C ALA A 78 15.22 8.20 7.38
N LEU A 79 15.15 9.04 6.34
CA LEU A 79 14.15 10.10 6.20
C LEU A 79 12.73 9.55 6.04
N LYS A 80 12.59 8.29 5.59
CA LYS A 80 11.30 7.62 5.36
C LYS A 80 10.83 6.80 6.55
N ILE A 81 11.77 6.29 7.35
CA ILE A 81 11.53 5.38 8.49
C ILE A 81 11.23 6.20 9.74
N SER A 82 10.18 5.88 10.48
CA SER A 82 9.86 6.53 11.76
C SER A 82 10.77 6.04 12.90
N GLU A 83 10.85 6.82 13.99
CA GLU A 83 11.67 6.44 15.15
C GLU A 83 11.16 5.17 15.82
N LYS A 84 9.83 5.01 15.86
CA LYS A 84 9.18 3.79 16.33
C LYS A 84 9.60 2.58 15.50
N GLU A 85 9.49 2.65 14.18
CA GLU A 85 9.89 1.55 13.29
C GLU A 85 11.38 1.20 13.44
N TYR A 86 12.25 2.22 13.53
CA TYR A 86 13.68 2.02 13.77
C TYR A 86 13.95 1.30 15.11
N ASN A 87 13.30 1.75 16.19
CA ASN A 87 13.45 1.14 17.52
C ASN A 87 12.83 -0.27 17.58
N ASP A 88 11.70 -0.50 16.91
CA ASP A 88 11.06 -1.81 16.84
C ASP A 88 11.98 -2.83 16.14
N LEU A 89 12.63 -2.45 15.03
CA LEU A 89 13.63 -3.30 14.37
C LEU A 89 14.86 -3.56 15.26
N LYS A 90 15.36 -2.51 15.93
CA LYS A 90 16.49 -2.63 16.87
C LYS A 90 16.17 -3.62 18.01
N ASN A 91 14.96 -3.56 18.57
CA ASN A 91 14.47 -4.47 19.60
C ASN A 91 14.35 -5.93 19.10
N GLN A 92 14.16 -6.12 17.78
CA GLN A 92 14.18 -7.44 17.13
C GLN A 92 15.61 -7.96 16.84
N GLY A 93 16.65 -7.22 17.24
CA GLY A 93 18.06 -7.54 16.99
C GLY A 93 18.53 -7.21 15.57
N ILE A 94 17.84 -6.29 14.88
CA ILE A 94 18.18 -5.86 13.52
C ILE A 94 18.88 -4.50 13.60
N GLU A 95 20.13 -4.44 13.18
CA GLU A 95 20.92 -3.21 13.12
C GLU A 95 20.75 -2.55 11.75
N LEU A 96 20.02 -1.42 11.70
CA LEU A 96 19.99 -0.55 10.53
C LEU A 96 21.18 0.40 10.52
N LEU A 97 21.91 0.41 9.42
CA LEU A 97 23.15 1.15 9.21
C LEU A 97 22.99 2.08 8.01
N PHE A 98 23.01 3.39 8.26
CA PHE A 98 22.77 4.41 7.25
C PHE A 98 24.08 4.93 6.66
N VAL A 99 24.29 4.71 5.37
CA VAL A 99 25.53 5.02 4.68
C VAL A 99 25.44 6.41 4.05
N GLU A 100 26.37 7.29 4.42
CA GLU A 100 26.62 8.58 3.81
C GLU A 100 27.45 8.39 2.53
N SER A 101 26.78 8.55 1.40
CA SER A 101 27.38 8.55 0.06
C SER A 101 26.56 9.44 -0.86
N LYS A 102 27.18 9.94 -1.92
CA LYS A 102 26.44 10.63 -3.00
C LYS A 102 25.59 9.66 -3.82
N LEU A 103 26.03 8.39 -3.92
CA LEU A 103 25.34 7.34 -4.67
C LEU A 103 25.63 5.99 -4.02
N PHE A 104 24.82 5.58 -3.04
CA PHE A 104 24.88 4.23 -2.48
C PHE A 104 23.92 3.32 -3.24
N HIS A 105 24.39 2.70 -4.33
CA HIS A 105 23.57 1.82 -5.16
C HIS A 105 23.84 0.28 -5.09
N PRO A 106 24.72 -0.27 -4.23
CA PRO A 106 24.94 -1.73 -4.21
C PRO A 106 23.71 -2.48 -3.68
N LYS A 107 23.49 -3.72 -4.17
CA LYS A 107 22.58 -4.69 -3.55
C LYS A 107 23.25 -6.05 -3.38
N ALA A 108 23.36 -6.50 -2.14
CA ALA A 108 23.98 -7.76 -1.79
C ALA A 108 23.38 -8.35 -0.51
N TYR A 109 23.39 -9.66 -0.41
CA TYR A 109 22.91 -10.44 0.74
C TYR A 109 23.97 -11.48 1.05
N CYS A 110 24.49 -11.46 2.27
CA CYS A 110 25.58 -12.33 2.68
C CYS A 110 25.23 -13.02 3.99
N LEU A 111 25.19 -14.36 3.97
CA LEU A 111 25.05 -15.19 5.16
C LEU A 111 26.38 -15.90 5.39
N TYR A 112 26.97 -15.74 6.58
CA TYR A 112 28.32 -16.22 6.85
C TYR A 112 28.55 -16.58 8.34
N ASP A 113 29.45 -17.51 8.60
CA ASP A 113 29.91 -17.86 9.95
C ASP A 113 31.15 -17.05 10.39
N LYS A 114 31.66 -17.30 11.60
CA LYS A 114 32.87 -16.62 12.11
C LYS A 114 34.15 -16.87 11.28
N ASN A 115 34.16 -17.93 10.48
CA ASN A 115 35.28 -18.31 9.63
C ASN A 115 35.06 -17.83 8.19
N ASN A 116 34.04 -17.02 7.93
CA ASN A 116 33.63 -16.50 6.63
C ASN A 116 33.28 -17.61 5.62
N ASN A 117 32.90 -18.79 6.11
CA ASN A 117 32.19 -19.77 5.30
C ASN A 117 30.76 -19.27 5.14
N GLY A 118 30.21 -19.32 3.93
CA GLY A 118 28.90 -18.74 3.68
C GLY A 118 28.56 -18.59 2.21
N CYS A 119 27.55 -17.78 1.97
CA CYS A 119 27.09 -17.42 0.64
C CYS A 119 26.97 -15.90 0.54
N LEU A 120 27.60 -15.33 -0.49
CA LEU A 120 27.36 -13.96 -0.92
C LEU A 120 26.52 -14.00 -2.19
N CYS A 121 25.36 -13.33 -2.15
CA CYS A 121 24.51 -13.12 -3.30
C CYS A 121 24.49 -11.64 -3.66
N THR A 122 24.92 -11.30 -4.86
CA THR A 122 24.79 -9.96 -5.44
C THR A 122 23.55 -9.93 -6.35
N SER A 123 22.86 -8.79 -6.41
CA SER A 123 21.57 -8.71 -7.11
C SER A 123 21.27 -7.32 -7.66
N SER A 124 20.27 -7.24 -8.53
CA SER A 124 19.56 -5.99 -8.84
C SER A 124 18.46 -5.67 -7.82
N ALA A 125 18.03 -6.65 -7.02
CA ALA A 125 16.90 -6.55 -6.11
C ALA A 125 17.23 -5.73 -4.85
N ASN A 126 16.44 -4.69 -4.61
CA ASN A 126 16.43 -4.00 -3.32
C ASN A 126 15.57 -4.76 -2.30
N LEU A 127 15.78 -4.52 -1.00
CA LEU A 127 14.96 -5.06 0.09
C LEU A 127 13.62 -4.32 0.22
N THR A 128 12.82 -4.36 -0.86
CA THR A 128 11.51 -3.72 -0.96
C THR A 128 10.45 -4.73 -1.40
N LYS A 129 9.17 -4.32 -1.34
CA LYS A 129 8.06 -5.15 -1.86
C LYS A 129 8.26 -5.48 -3.33
N ALA A 130 8.47 -4.47 -4.17
CA ALA A 130 8.66 -4.68 -5.60
C ALA A 130 9.95 -5.48 -5.90
N GLY A 131 11.04 -5.19 -5.19
CA GLY A 131 12.33 -5.85 -5.40
C GLY A 131 12.31 -7.32 -5.01
N LEU A 132 11.96 -7.64 -3.76
CA LEU A 132 12.18 -8.98 -3.22
C LEU A 132 10.90 -9.71 -2.79
N THR A 133 10.01 -9.06 -2.04
CA THR A 133 8.97 -9.78 -1.27
C THR A 133 7.63 -9.98 -1.98
N ASN A 134 7.35 -9.21 -3.06
CA ASN A 134 6.17 -9.39 -3.90
C ASN A 134 6.49 -10.30 -5.10
N GLN A 135 5.72 -11.38 -5.25
CA GLN A 135 5.84 -12.32 -6.37
C GLN A 135 5.57 -11.66 -7.73
N SER A 136 4.66 -10.69 -7.78
CA SER A 136 4.35 -9.90 -8.97
C SER A 136 5.15 -8.59 -9.04
N GLY A 137 6.27 -8.51 -8.33
CA GLY A 137 7.17 -7.36 -8.33
C GLY A 137 8.07 -7.28 -9.57
N ASN A 138 9.16 -6.53 -9.46
CA ASN A 138 10.14 -6.33 -10.53
C ASN A 138 10.78 -7.64 -10.98
N ILE A 139 11.26 -7.67 -12.23
CA ILE A 139 12.15 -8.74 -12.70
C ILE A 139 13.54 -8.43 -12.14
N GLU A 140 14.15 -9.40 -11.46
CA GLU A 140 15.42 -9.23 -10.75
C GLU A 140 16.41 -10.35 -11.11
N MET A 141 17.70 -10.06 -11.01
CA MET A 141 18.79 -11.01 -11.26
C MET A 141 19.59 -11.24 -9.98
N PHE A 142 20.02 -12.49 -9.76
CA PHE A 142 20.80 -12.89 -8.58
C PHE A 142 22.03 -13.69 -9.02
N LEU A 143 23.17 -13.38 -8.42
CA LEU A 143 24.45 -14.04 -8.67
C LEU A 143 25.06 -14.40 -7.33
N ASN A 144 25.22 -15.69 -7.08
CA ASN A 144 25.81 -16.20 -5.85
C ASN A 144 27.24 -16.69 -6.03
N THR A 145 28.01 -16.56 -4.95
CA THR A 145 29.32 -17.15 -4.78
C THR A 145 29.46 -17.70 -3.37
N TYR A 146 30.29 -18.73 -3.26
CA TYR A 146 30.68 -19.36 -2.01
C TYR A 146 32.20 -19.31 -1.81
N GLU A 147 32.90 -18.56 -2.66
CA GLU A 147 34.35 -18.40 -2.59
C GLU A 147 34.70 -17.55 -1.38
N LYS A 148 35.38 -18.16 -0.41
CA LYS A 148 35.73 -17.54 0.88
C LYS A 148 36.48 -16.22 0.72
N ASP A 149 37.41 -16.14 -0.22
CA ASP A 149 38.20 -14.93 -0.48
C ASP A 149 37.32 -13.77 -0.98
N VAL A 150 36.29 -14.08 -1.78
CA VAL A 150 35.32 -13.07 -2.26
C VAL A 150 34.42 -12.59 -1.13
N ILE A 151 33.98 -13.51 -0.26
CA ILE A 151 33.20 -13.17 0.94
C ILE A 151 34.04 -12.30 1.88
N GLN A 152 35.30 -12.67 2.11
CA GLN A 152 36.23 -11.88 2.94
C GLN A 152 36.37 -10.45 2.40
N ASN A 153 36.68 -10.29 1.11
CA ASN A 153 36.82 -8.97 0.49
C ASN A 153 35.54 -8.12 0.65
N PHE A 154 34.37 -8.73 0.47
CA PHE A 154 33.09 -8.05 0.69
C PHE A 154 32.90 -7.61 2.16
N LEU A 155 33.29 -8.45 3.14
CA LEU A 155 33.19 -8.10 4.55
C LEU A 155 34.18 -6.99 4.93
N ASP A 156 35.38 -7.00 4.36
CA ASP A 156 36.38 -5.95 4.55
C ASP A 156 35.86 -4.59 4.02
N ASP A 157 35.22 -4.59 2.84
CA ASP A 157 34.55 -3.41 2.28
C ASP A 157 33.45 -2.87 3.22
N LEU A 158 32.67 -3.76 3.86
CA LEU A 158 31.65 -3.36 4.83
C LEU A 158 32.23 -2.75 6.10
N ASP A 159 33.36 -3.28 6.58
CA ASP A 159 34.05 -2.74 7.75
C ASP A 159 34.69 -1.37 7.46
N ASP A 160 35.15 -1.13 6.23
CA ASP A 160 35.57 0.19 5.77
C ASP A 160 34.41 1.20 5.73
N LEU A 161 33.25 0.79 5.20
CA LEU A 161 32.04 1.60 5.25
C LEU A 161 31.64 1.93 6.70
N LYS A 162 31.68 0.94 7.60
CA LYS A 162 31.37 1.12 9.02
C LYS A 162 32.22 2.18 9.68
N ARG A 163 33.51 2.19 9.37
CA ARG A 163 34.46 3.13 9.98
C ARG A 163 34.30 4.55 9.49
N LEU A 164 33.94 4.74 8.22
CA LEU A 164 34.12 6.03 7.55
C LEU A 164 32.83 6.73 7.13
N ARG A 165 31.72 6.00 6.98
CA ARG A 165 30.54 6.51 6.26
C ARG A 165 29.21 6.22 6.93
N ILE A 166 29.17 5.61 8.11
CA ILE A 166 27.89 5.33 8.79
C ILE A 166 27.47 6.50 9.67
N LEU A 167 26.24 6.94 9.48
CA LEU A 167 25.58 7.93 10.32
C LEU A 167 24.63 7.24 11.30
N SER A 168 24.46 7.84 12.49
CA SER A 168 23.38 7.45 13.39
C SER A 168 22.03 7.91 12.80
N TYR A 169 20.96 7.21 13.19
CA TYR A 169 19.59 7.58 12.82
C TYR A 169 19.29 9.06 13.12
N ASP A 170 19.64 9.54 14.32
CA ASP A 170 19.43 10.94 14.71
C ASP A 170 20.20 11.93 13.84
N LYS A 171 21.46 11.59 13.48
CA LYS A 171 22.27 12.43 12.58
C LYS A 171 21.69 12.48 11.17
N CYS A 172 21.07 11.40 10.69
CA CYS A 172 20.40 11.41 9.39
C CYS A 172 19.18 12.34 9.37
N LYS A 173 18.59 12.64 10.54
CA LYS A 173 17.42 13.52 10.69
C LYS A 173 17.76 14.94 11.15
N SER A 174 19.02 15.22 11.43
CA SER A 174 19.51 16.58 11.68
C SER A 174 19.93 17.22 10.37
N PHE A 175 19.32 18.33 10.01
CA PHE A 175 19.62 19.07 8.79
C PHE A 175 20.47 20.29 9.12
N LYS A 176 21.65 20.44 8.49
CA LYS A 176 22.52 21.62 8.64
C LYS A 176 22.36 22.52 7.42
N PHE A 177 21.63 23.61 7.61
CA PHE A 177 21.37 24.57 6.54
C PHE A 177 22.49 25.61 6.52
N GLU A 178 23.61 25.25 5.92
CA GLU A 178 24.71 26.20 5.67
C GLU A 178 24.40 27.10 4.46
N GLU A 179 23.57 26.64 3.50
CA GLU A 179 23.13 27.39 2.32
C GLU A 179 21.65 27.08 1.96
N GLU A 180 20.94 28.05 1.34
CA GLU A 180 19.53 27.90 0.91
C GLU A 180 19.35 26.84 -0.19
N ASP A 181 20.35 26.54 -1.01
CA ASP A 181 20.30 25.49 -2.05
C ASP A 181 21.14 24.25 -1.71
N GLY A 182 21.58 24.10 -0.47
CA GLY A 182 22.40 22.97 -0.05
C GLY A 182 21.66 21.64 -0.07
N VAL A 183 22.42 20.54 -0.20
CA VAL A 183 21.90 19.14 -0.15
C VAL A 183 21.01 18.88 1.07
N ASP A 184 21.30 19.53 2.21
CA ASP A 184 20.49 19.41 3.43
C ASP A 184 19.13 20.11 3.32
N ASN A 185 18.98 21.15 2.49
CA ASN A 185 17.68 21.77 2.23
C ASN A 185 16.78 20.83 1.40
N ILE A 186 17.32 20.24 0.32
CA ILE A 186 16.59 19.24 -0.46
C ILE A 186 16.18 18.05 0.42
N ASN A 187 17.09 17.54 1.24
CA ASN A 187 16.77 16.43 2.14
C ASN A 187 15.68 16.80 3.16
N PHE A 188 15.68 18.03 3.66
CA PHE A 188 14.63 18.51 4.54
C PHE A 188 13.28 18.60 3.83
N MET A 189 13.23 19.22 2.65
CA MET A 189 12.01 19.31 1.83
C MET A 189 11.47 17.90 1.53
N TYR A 190 12.35 17.01 1.10
CA TYR A 190 12.05 15.61 0.86
C TYR A 190 11.46 14.92 2.08
N ALA A 191 12.11 15.07 3.23
CA ALA A 191 11.68 14.45 4.48
C ALA A 191 10.32 14.99 4.94
N LEU A 192 10.10 16.30 4.83
CA LEU A 192 8.84 16.95 5.17
C LEU A 192 7.69 16.45 4.29
N LEU A 193 7.89 16.40 2.96
CA LEU A 193 6.89 15.86 2.04
C LEU A 193 6.59 14.38 2.35
N ASN A 194 7.62 13.61 2.73
CA ASN A 194 7.48 12.23 3.18
C ASN A 194 6.85 12.08 4.58
N CYS A 195 6.63 13.14 5.35
CA CYS A 195 5.82 13.06 6.57
C CYS A 195 4.32 12.93 6.29
N GLY A 196 3.89 13.04 5.03
CA GLY A 196 2.51 12.88 4.60
C GLY A 196 2.32 11.91 3.44
N LYS A 197 1.04 11.70 3.11
CA LYS A 197 0.55 11.07 1.89
C LYS A 197 -0.35 12.04 1.14
N PHE A 198 -0.43 11.88 -0.16
CA PHE A 198 -1.27 12.69 -1.02
C PHE A 198 -2.60 11.97 -1.26
N MET A 199 -3.67 12.64 -0.88
CA MET A 199 -5.03 12.19 -0.98
C MET A 199 -5.64 12.68 -2.28
N TYR A 200 -6.08 11.73 -3.10
CA TYR A 200 -6.83 12.01 -4.33
C TYR A 200 -8.21 11.39 -4.30
N ASN A 201 -9.17 12.11 -4.86
CA ASN A 201 -10.47 11.57 -5.21
C ASN A 201 -10.39 10.94 -6.61
N TRP A 202 -10.50 9.62 -6.68
CA TRP A 202 -10.55 8.88 -7.95
C TRP A 202 -11.93 8.29 -8.13
N GLU A 203 -12.67 8.74 -9.13
CA GLU A 203 -13.91 8.11 -9.52
C GLU A 203 -13.63 6.87 -10.37
N VAL A 204 -13.96 5.69 -9.85
CA VAL A 204 -14.03 4.45 -10.64
C VAL A 204 -15.49 4.15 -10.93
N ASN A 205 -15.80 3.94 -12.21
CA ASN A 205 -17.14 3.58 -12.64
C ASN A 205 -17.26 2.05 -12.75
N LEU A 206 -17.99 1.44 -11.81
CA LEU A 206 -18.23 0.00 -11.78
C LEU A 206 -18.80 -0.56 -13.09
N GLU A 207 -19.69 0.21 -13.74
CA GLU A 207 -20.29 -0.22 -15.01
C GLU A 207 -19.26 -0.29 -16.13
N GLN A 208 -18.25 0.59 -16.11
CA GLN A 208 -17.16 0.55 -17.08
C GLN A 208 -16.22 -0.63 -16.86
N GLU A 209 -16.02 -1.04 -15.61
CA GLU A 209 -15.18 -2.19 -15.27
C GLU A 209 -15.83 -3.52 -15.66
N LEU A 210 -17.17 -3.60 -15.57
CA LEU A 210 -17.93 -4.82 -15.86
C LEU A 210 -18.46 -4.93 -17.30
N ARG A 211 -18.35 -3.88 -18.13
CA ARG A 211 -18.85 -3.90 -19.51
C ARG A 211 -18.14 -4.92 -20.41
N ILE A 212 -18.91 -5.57 -21.26
CA ILE A 212 -18.42 -6.37 -22.38
C ILE A 212 -18.27 -5.47 -23.60
N ILE A 213 -17.16 -5.61 -24.31
CA ILE A 213 -16.82 -4.83 -25.50
C ILE A 213 -16.89 -5.75 -26.72
N TYR A 214 -17.56 -5.27 -27.76
CA TYR A 214 -17.72 -5.94 -29.04
C TYR A 214 -17.08 -5.10 -30.14
N ASN A 215 -16.18 -5.70 -30.91
CA ASN A 215 -15.59 -5.04 -32.08
C ASN A 215 -16.53 -5.20 -33.26
N LEU A 216 -16.82 -4.12 -33.98
CA LEU A 216 -17.81 -4.11 -35.06
C LEU A 216 -17.22 -4.54 -36.41
N THR A 217 -18.05 -5.17 -37.23
CA THR A 217 -17.84 -5.27 -38.68
C THR A 217 -18.02 -3.91 -39.34
N ASP A 218 -17.71 -3.79 -40.63
CA ASP A 218 -17.97 -2.54 -41.35
C ASP A 218 -19.48 -2.31 -41.46
N LEU A 219 -20.27 -3.37 -41.68
CA LEU A 219 -21.73 -3.36 -41.53
C LEU A 219 -22.17 -2.91 -40.13
N GLY A 220 -21.54 -3.43 -39.07
CA GLY A 220 -21.82 -3.02 -37.69
C GLY A 220 -21.55 -1.54 -37.42
N LYS A 221 -20.49 -0.97 -38.01
CA LYS A 221 -20.17 0.46 -37.87
C LYS A 221 -21.17 1.35 -38.59
N GLU A 222 -21.69 0.91 -39.74
CA GLU A 222 -22.73 1.63 -40.47
C GLU A 222 -24.07 1.58 -39.72
N ALA A 223 -24.40 0.41 -39.13
CA ALA A 223 -25.65 0.18 -38.43
C ALA A 223 -25.69 0.71 -36.99
N ILE A 224 -24.55 1.04 -36.37
CA ILE A 224 -24.46 1.40 -34.93
C ILE A 224 -25.36 2.57 -34.53
N ARG A 225 -25.68 3.47 -35.47
CA ARG A 225 -26.55 4.63 -35.26
C ARG A 225 -28.05 4.28 -35.36
N SER A 226 -28.40 3.03 -35.63
CA SER A 226 -29.80 2.61 -35.69
C SER A 226 -30.43 2.67 -34.29
N PRO A 227 -31.74 2.99 -34.19
CA PRO A 227 -32.45 2.98 -32.91
C PRO A 227 -32.38 1.65 -32.17
N GLU A 228 -32.15 0.54 -32.89
CA GLU A 228 -32.15 -0.81 -32.33
C GLU A 228 -30.98 -1.05 -31.37
N PHE A 229 -29.79 -0.50 -31.65
CA PHE A 229 -28.64 -0.60 -30.74
C PHE A 229 -28.92 0.13 -29.42
N THR A 230 -29.50 1.33 -29.50
CA THR A 230 -29.88 2.14 -28.32
C THR A 230 -30.99 1.47 -27.52
N GLN A 231 -32.03 0.94 -28.18
CA GLN A 231 -33.13 0.22 -27.51
C GLN A 231 -32.61 -1.02 -26.76
N ARG A 232 -31.61 -1.71 -27.31
CA ARG A 232 -30.92 -2.83 -26.67
C ARG A 232 -29.89 -2.42 -25.62
N SER A 233 -29.80 -1.13 -25.29
CA SER A 233 -28.89 -0.58 -24.28
C SER A 233 -27.40 -0.76 -24.59
N PHE A 234 -27.01 -0.82 -25.86
CA PHE A 234 -25.60 -0.73 -26.25
C PHE A 234 -25.12 0.71 -26.19
N LYS A 235 -23.90 0.92 -25.68
CA LYS A 235 -23.20 2.21 -25.68
C LYS A 235 -22.09 2.18 -26.73
N GLU A 236 -22.13 3.12 -27.66
CA GLU A 236 -21.08 3.34 -28.67
C GLU A 236 -19.78 3.82 -28.02
N LEU A 237 -18.66 3.25 -28.45
CA LEU A 237 -17.30 3.60 -28.03
C LEU A 237 -16.38 3.56 -29.25
N ALA A 238 -16.32 4.66 -30.00
CA ALA A 238 -15.54 4.81 -31.22
C ALA A 238 -15.82 3.69 -32.26
N LYS A 239 -14.95 2.67 -32.38
CA LYS A 239 -15.10 1.55 -33.33
C LYS A 239 -15.76 0.30 -32.70
N THR A 240 -16.29 0.42 -31.51
CA THR A 240 -16.83 -0.69 -30.71
C THR A 240 -18.18 -0.33 -30.10
N ILE A 241 -18.95 -1.34 -29.72
CA ILE A 241 -20.10 -1.20 -28.83
C ILE A 241 -19.80 -1.88 -27.50
N SER A 242 -20.47 -1.45 -26.44
CA SER A 242 -20.38 -2.09 -25.15
C SER A 242 -21.72 -2.20 -24.43
N LYS A 243 -21.85 -3.21 -23.57
CA LYS A 243 -23.01 -3.39 -22.71
C LYS A 243 -22.58 -3.95 -21.36
N ASN A 244 -23.16 -3.41 -20.28
CA ASN A 244 -22.99 -3.94 -18.93
C ASN A 244 -24.16 -4.88 -18.62
N TYR A 245 -23.84 -6.16 -18.42
CA TYR A 245 -24.81 -7.19 -18.10
C TYR A 245 -25.07 -7.35 -16.59
N PHE A 246 -24.29 -6.67 -15.76
CA PHE A 246 -24.38 -6.69 -14.30
C PHE A 246 -25.07 -5.44 -13.76
N LYS A 247 -26.06 -4.88 -14.46
CA LYS A 247 -26.67 -3.60 -14.07
C LYS A 247 -27.34 -3.69 -12.69
N GLU A 248 -28.17 -4.71 -12.49
CA GLU A 248 -28.84 -4.96 -11.20
C GLU A 248 -27.84 -5.16 -10.05
N GLU A 249 -26.78 -5.92 -10.31
CA GLU A 249 -25.71 -6.16 -9.34
C GLU A 249 -24.91 -4.89 -9.07
N SER A 250 -24.65 -4.07 -10.09
CA SER A 250 -23.96 -2.79 -9.96
C SER A 250 -24.76 -1.83 -9.08
N ASP A 251 -26.09 -1.77 -9.25
CA ASP A 251 -26.96 -0.92 -8.44
C ASP A 251 -27.03 -1.42 -6.99
N LYS A 252 -27.07 -2.73 -6.76
CA LYS A 252 -26.95 -3.31 -5.40
C LYS A 252 -25.63 -2.97 -4.73
N ILE A 253 -24.52 -2.99 -5.49
CA ILE A 253 -23.19 -2.61 -4.98
C ILE A 253 -23.16 -1.13 -4.60
N LYS A 254 -23.69 -0.25 -5.45
CA LYS A 254 -23.81 1.19 -5.14
C LYS A 254 -24.61 1.39 -3.85
N ASN A 255 -25.78 0.77 -3.74
CA ASN A 255 -26.61 0.84 -2.53
C ASN A 255 -25.89 0.25 -1.30
N PHE A 256 -25.11 -0.81 -1.45
CA PHE A 256 -24.33 -1.38 -0.34
C PHE A 256 -23.29 -0.37 0.16
N ILE A 257 -22.57 0.29 -0.76
CA ILE A 257 -21.60 1.34 -0.42
C ILE A 257 -22.34 2.47 0.29
N GLU A 258 -23.41 3.01 -0.31
CA GLU A 258 -24.21 4.11 0.25
C GLU A 258 -24.82 3.78 1.63
N ASN A 259 -25.19 2.53 1.91
CA ASN A 259 -25.73 2.12 3.21
C ASN A 259 -24.65 1.84 4.28
N GLN A 260 -23.42 1.55 3.87
CA GLN A 260 -22.27 1.36 4.76
C GLN A 260 -21.56 2.68 5.07
N GLN A 261 -21.72 3.64 4.16
CA GLN A 261 -21.31 5.02 4.31
C GLN A 261 -22.46 5.76 5.00
N ASP A 262 -22.38 5.91 6.31
CA ASP A 262 -23.31 6.81 7.01
C ASP A 262 -23.15 8.19 6.33
N SER A 263 -24.18 8.68 5.63
CA SER A 263 -24.04 9.82 4.71
C SER A 263 -23.58 11.09 5.42
N ASN A 264 -23.85 11.16 6.73
CA ASN A 264 -23.30 12.19 7.61
C ASN A 264 -21.83 11.95 7.95
N GLU A 265 -21.33 10.72 8.05
CA GLU A 265 -19.92 10.46 8.35
C GLU A 265 -18.99 10.77 7.17
N GLU A 266 -19.34 10.47 5.92
CA GLU A 266 -18.41 10.63 4.79
C GLU A 266 -18.26 12.08 4.31
N GLU A 267 -19.38 12.82 4.19
CA GLU A 267 -19.34 14.27 3.96
C GLU A 267 -18.65 14.99 5.12
N ASN A 268 -18.93 14.59 6.37
CA ASN A 268 -18.20 15.14 7.50
C ASN A 268 -16.73 14.71 7.49
N PHE A 269 -16.37 13.53 7.01
CA PHE A 269 -15.00 13.03 7.05
C PHE A 269 -14.11 13.64 5.98
N GLN A 270 -14.56 13.73 4.73
CA GLN A 270 -13.82 14.49 3.71
C GLN A 270 -13.73 15.96 4.09
N ALA A 271 -14.81 16.54 4.63
CA ALA A 271 -14.76 17.89 5.17
C ALA A 271 -13.83 18.01 6.38
N LEU A 272 -13.77 17.01 7.28
CA LEU A 272 -12.92 17.01 8.47
C LEU A 272 -11.45 16.84 8.10
N VAL A 273 -11.14 15.95 7.16
CA VAL A 273 -9.78 15.74 6.64
C VAL A 273 -9.33 17.01 5.92
N ASN A 274 -10.12 17.55 5.00
CA ASN A 274 -9.76 18.77 4.27
C ASN A 274 -9.67 20.00 5.18
N LYS A 275 -10.58 20.15 6.16
CA LYS A 275 -10.58 21.31 7.08
C LYS A 275 -9.51 21.22 8.16
N ASN A 276 -9.30 20.05 8.77
CA ASN A 276 -8.44 19.93 9.95
C ASN A 276 -7.02 19.46 9.65
N TYR A 277 -6.82 18.72 8.56
CA TYR A 277 -5.58 17.99 8.28
C TYR A 277 -5.05 18.14 6.85
N GLY A 278 -5.85 18.69 5.93
CA GLY A 278 -5.53 18.77 4.50
C GLY A 278 -4.89 20.07 4.08
N ILE A 279 -3.81 19.93 3.32
CA ILE A 279 -3.14 21.03 2.62
C ILE A 279 -3.21 20.72 1.13
N GLU A 280 -3.79 21.62 0.34
CA GLU A 280 -3.97 21.41 -1.09
C GLU A 280 -2.63 21.52 -1.83
N THR A 281 -2.46 20.69 -2.85
CA THR A 281 -1.25 20.57 -3.68
C THR A 281 -1.68 20.14 -5.09
N HIS A 282 -0.80 20.24 -6.09
CA HIS A 282 -1.08 19.64 -7.41
C HIS A 282 -1.18 18.08 -7.33
N PHE A 283 -0.52 17.52 -6.31
CA PHE A 283 -0.79 16.29 -5.53
C PHE A 283 -2.23 15.92 -5.09
N GLY A 284 -3.22 16.79 -5.21
CA GLY A 284 -4.44 16.66 -4.40
C GLY A 284 -4.20 17.19 -2.97
N TYR A 285 -4.68 16.53 -1.93
CA TYR A 285 -4.43 17.01 -0.55
C TYR A 285 -3.27 16.27 0.11
N TRP A 286 -2.23 16.99 0.53
CA TRP A 286 -1.22 16.47 1.44
C TRP A 286 -1.82 16.31 2.84
N ILE A 287 -1.78 15.08 3.35
CA ILE A 287 -2.32 14.64 4.65
C ILE A 287 -1.18 14.02 5.45
N PRO A 288 -0.94 14.41 6.73
CA PRO A 288 0.06 13.75 7.56
C PRO A 288 -0.11 12.22 7.60
N LYS A 289 1.00 11.48 7.48
CA LYS A 289 1.02 10.00 7.48
C LYS A 289 0.18 9.39 8.61
N PRO A 290 0.32 9.84 9.88
CA PRO A 290 -0.47 9.33 11.00
C PRO A 290 -1.97 9.38 10.78
N VAL A 291 -2.45 10.49 10.19
CA VAL A 291 -3.86 10.67 9.83
C VAL A 291 -4.20 9.67 8.75
N SER A 292 -3.48 9.69 7.62
CA SER A 292 -3.78 8.84 6.47
C SER A 292 -3.79 7.34 6.82
N GLU A 293 -2.88 6.89 7.67
CA GLU A 293 -2.79 5.51 8.12
C GLU A 293 -3.94 5.14 9.06
N ALA A 294 -4.35 6.05 9.95
CA ALA A 294 -5.54 5.84 10.78
C ALA A 294 -6.81 5.69 9.92
N ILE A 295 -6.92 6.48 8.84
CA ILE A 295 -8.00 6.38 7.86
C ILE A 295 -7.97 5.03 7.15
N GLU A 296 -6.82 4.66 6.57
CA GLU A 296 -6.64 3.39 5.86
C GLU A 296 -6.91 2.17 6.77
N ASN A 297 -6.55 2.26 8.06
CA ASN A 297 -6.75 1.18 9.02
C ASN A 297 -8.21 1.04 9.49
N ARG A 298 -8.92 2.16 9.71
CA ARG A 298 -10.34 2.16 10.10
C ARG A 298 -11.20 1.38 9.11
N ASP A 299 -10.91 1.54 7.82
CA ASP A 299 -11.72 0.98 6.74
C ASP A 299 -11.35 -0.45 6.36
N ARG A 300 -10.25 -1.00 6.88
CA ARG A 300 -9.72 -2.29 6.41
C ARG A 300 -10.69 -3.45 6.61
N ALA A 301 -11.35 -3.53 7.76
CA ALA A 301 -12.32 -4.59 8.06
C ALA A 301 -13.58 -4.47 7.18
N LYS A 302 -14.12 -3.25 7.06
CA LYS A 302 -15.30 -2.97 6.21
C LYS A 302 -14.98 -3.21 4.73
N PHE A 303 -13.80 -2.84 4.27
CA PHE A 303 -13.34 -3.10 2.91
C PHE A 303 -13.23 -4.61 2.61
N ASN A 304 -12.75 -5.41 3.57
CA ASN A 304 -12.73 -6.87 3.40
C ASN A 304 -14.15 -7.45 3.31
N GLN A 305 -15.10 -6.94 4.09
CA GLN A 305 -16.52 -7.31 3.98
C GLN A 305 -17.10 -6.93 2.63
N PHE A 306 -16.81 -5.72 2.14
CA PHE A 306 -17.19 -5.26 0.80
C PHE A 306 -16.62 -6.16 -0.30
N LYS A 307 -15.34 -6.53 -0.21
CA LYS A 307 -14.69 -7.45 -1.17
C LYS A 307 -15.37 -8.81 -1.19
N ALA A 308 -15.73 -9.35 -0.02
CA ALA A 308 -16.47 -10.60 0.09
C ALA A 308 -17.89 -10.46 -0.50
N TYR A 309 -18.59 -9.36 -0.22
CA TYR A 309 -19.91 -9.05 -0.74
C TYR A 309 -19.93 -8.96 -2.28
N ILE A 310 -19.01 -8.19 -2.88
CA ILE A 310 -18.90 -8.10 -4.34
C ILE A 310 -18.60 -9.47 -4.94
N LYS A 311 -17.69 -10.23 -4.33
CA LYS A 311 -17.35 -11.57 -4.81
C LYS A 311 -18.57 -12.48 -4.81
N ASP A 312 -19.35 -12.50 -3.73
CA ASP A 312 -20.56 -13.31 -3.63
C ASP A 312 -21.65 -12.83 -4.60
N LEU A 313 -21.85 -11.53 -4.72
CA LEU A 313 -22.86 -10.98 -5.61
C LEU A 313 -22.54 -11.21 -7.10
N LEU A 314 -21.28 -11.00 -7.50
CA LEU A 314 -20.84 -11.13 -8.89
C LEU A 314 -20.45 -12.55 -9.27
N LEU A 315 -20.05 -13.44 -8.36
CA LEU A 315 -19.70 -14.84 -8.68
C LEU A 315 -20.66 -15.88 -8.07
N GLY A 316 -21.66 -15.45 -7.32
CA GLY A 316 -22.65 -16.32 -6.68
C GLY A 316 -23.60 -17.02 -7.66
N ARG A 317 -24.67 -17.60 -7.13
CA ARG A 317 -25.55 -18.57 -7.82
C ARG A 317 -25.99 -18.15 -9.25
N LYS A 318 -26.20 -16.86 -9.51
CA LYS A 318 -26.60 -16.32 -10.84
C LYS A 318 -25.61 -16.54 -11.99
N LEU A 319 -24.31 -16.71 -11.70
CA LEU A 319 -23.30 -17.07 -12.70
C LEU A 319 -23.00 -18.58 -12.71
N GLN A 320 -23.36 -19.30 -11.65
CA GLN A 320 -23.01 -20.72 -11.47
C GLN A 320 -24.13 -21.71 -11.86
N GLU A 321 -25.40 -21.31 -11.83
CA GLU A 321 -26.52 -22.21 -12.12
C GLU A 321 -26.72 -22.39 -13.63
N LYS A 322 -26.52 -23.62 -14.11
CA LYS A 322 -26.62 -24.04 -15.52
C LYS A 322 -28.02 -23.95 -16.17
N THR A 323 -29.00 -23.29 -15.56
CA THR A 323 -30.40 -23.41 -15.98
C THR A 323 -31.14 -22.07 -16.01
N ASP A 324 -31.41 -21.63 -17.24
CA ASP A 324 -32.57 -20.85 -17.70
C ASP A 324 -32.86 -19.44 -17.15
N SER A 325 -32.09 -18.88 -16.21
CA SER A 325 -32.23 -17.45 -15.81
C SER A 325 -30.91 -16.67 -15.62
N THR A 326 -29.80 -17.18 -16.16
CA THR A 326 -28.49 -16.56 -15.97
C THR A 326 -28.27 -15.32 -16.84
N ILE A 327 -27.37 -14.45 -16.38
CA ILE A 327 -26.85 -13.31 -17.14
C ILE A 327 -26.32 -13.75 -18.52
N VAL A 328 -25.74 -14.96 -18.60
CA VAL A 328 -25.24 -15.58 -19.83
C VAL A 328 -26.38 -15.87 -20.81
N GLN A 329 -27.50 -16.41 -20.33
CA GLN A 329 -28.65 -16.73 -21.18
C GLN A 329 -29.25 -15.46 -21.78
N LYS A 330 -29.48 -14.42 -20.96
CA LYS A 330 -29.94 -13.10 -21.42
C LYS A 330 -28.96 -12.49 -22.42
N MET A 331 -27.67 -12.52 -22.13
CA MET A 331 -26.62 -12.06 -23.05
C MET A 331 -26.68 -12.81 -24.39
N TYR A 332 -26.83 -14.13 -24.35
CA TYR A 332 -26.82 -14.95 -25.56
C TYR A 332 -28.08 -14.72 -26.41
N ASP A 333 -29.26 -14.92 -25.83
CA ASP A 333 -30.53 -14.91 -26.54
C ASP A 333 -30.92 -13.52 -27.03
N ASP A 334 -30.81 -12.52 -26.15
CA ASP A 334 -31.26 -11.18 -26.49
C ASP A 334 -30.27 -10.55 -27.45
N ASP A 335 -28.97 -10.60 -27.14
CA ASP A 335 -28.00 -9.75 -27.79
C ASP A 335 -27.08 -10.47 -28.76
N VAL A 336 -26.42 -11.55 -28.34
CA VAL A 336 -25.36 -12.17 -29.15
C VAL A 336 -25.94 -12.81 -30.41
N LYS A 337 -27.07 -13.55 -30.32
CA LYS A 337 -27.75 -14.11 -31.50
C LYS A 337 -28.07 -13.03 -32.54
N TRP A 338 -28.55 -11.88 -32.07
CA TRP A 338 -28.86 -10.74 -32.93
C TRP A 338 -27.60 -10.12 -33.55
N LEU A 339 -26.55 -9.91 -32.76
CA LEU A 339 -25.28 -9.33 -33.22
C LEU A 339 -24.55 -10.21 -34.24
N ILE A 340 -24.67 -11.54 -34.14
CA ILE A 340 -24.02 -12.49 -35.06
C ILE A 340 -24.91 -12.88 -36.25
N GLY A 341 -26.13 -12.35 -36.34
CA GLY A 341 -27.03 -12.54 -37.48
C GLY A 341 -27.81 -13.86 -37.49
N GLU A 342 -27.82 -14.62 -36.39
CA GLU A 342 -28.49 -15.94 -36.31
C GLU A 342 -29.99 -15.90 -36.57
N ASN A 343 -30.63 -14.77 -36.30
CA ASN A 343 -32.09 -14.64 -36.42
C ASN A 343 -32.55 -14.05 -37.77
N LYS A 344 -31.64 -13.72 -38.70
CA LYS A 344 -31.99 -12.92 -39.90
C LYS A 344 -31.28 -13.30 -41.22
N ASP A 345 -30.49 -14.38 -41.27
CA ASP A 345 -29.62 -14.69 -42.43
C ASP A 345 -28.74 -13.49 -42.87
N GLN A 346 -28.35 -12.67 -41.88
CA GLN A 346 -27.57 -11.45 -42.11
C GLN A 346 -26.10 -11.68 -41.76
N GLN A 347 -25.21 -10.91 -42.40
CA GLN A 347 -23.81 -10.86 -41.99
C GLN A 347 -23.71 -10.34 -40.54
N PRO A 348 -22.75 -10.85 -39.73
CA PRO A 348 -22.56 -10.38 -38.36
C PRO A 348 -22.30 -8.87 -38.28
N TYR A 349 -22.86 -8.20 -37.28
CA TYR A 349 -22.53 -6.82 -36.92
C TYR A 349 -21.20 -6.73 -36.15
N ILE A 350 -20.70 -7.85 -35.63
CA ILE A 350 -19.49 -7.91 -34.81
C ILE A 350 -18.42 -8.82 -35.39
N LYS A 351 -17.15 -8.42 -35.28
CA LYS A 351 -15.95 -9.21 -35.64
C LYS A 351 -15.48 -10.08 -34.48
N THR A 352 -15.56 -9.57 -33.24
CA THR A 352 -15.09 -10.30 -32.06
C THR A 352 -15.87 -9.94 -30.79
N ILE A 353 -15.96 -10.89 -29.85
CA ILE A 353 -16.41 -10.67 -28.46
C ILE A 353 -15.21 -10.81 -27.55
N LYS A 354 -14.73 -9.71 -26.94
CA LYS A 354 -13.54 -9.71 -26.06
C LYS A 354 -12.34 -10.51 -26.64
N GLY A 355 -12.03 -10.28 -27.92
CA GLY A 355 -10.92 -10.94 -28.62
C GLY A 355 -11.25 -12.33 -29.22
N ILE A 356 -12.39 -12.94 -28.90
CA ILE A 356 -12.85 -14.18 -29.55
C ILE A 356 -13.42 -13.83 -30.92
N SER A 357 -12.86 -14.40 -31.99
CA SER A 357 -13.37 -14.26 -33.36
C SER A 357 -14.77 -14.85 -33.49
N ILE A 358 -15.67 -14.14 -34.17
CA ILE A 358 -17.02 -14.66 -34.44
C ILE A 358 -17.00 -15.91 -35.32
N LYS A 359 -16.01 -16.06 -36.20
CA LYS A 359 -15.86 -17.28 -37.00
C LYS A 359 -15.65 -18.51 -36.11
N ASP A 360 -14.78 -18.38 -35.10
CA ASP A 360 -14.49 -19.46 -34.16
C ASP A 360 -15.68 -19.69 -33.23
N PHE A 361 -16.34 -18.61 -32.81
CA PHE A 361 -17.53 -18.67 -31.97
C PHE A 361 -18.71 -19.39 -32.67
N LEU A 362 -18.94 -19.11 -33.96
CA LEU A 362 -19.98 -19.77 -34.75
C LEU A 362 -19.68 -21.25 -35.02
N GLY A 363 -18.41 -21.66 -35.02
CA GLY A 363 -18.02 -23.08 -35.13
C GLY A 363 -18.37 -23.94 -33.90
N LEU A 364 -18.83 -23.33 -32.81
CA LEU A 364 -19.27 -24.01 -31.59
C LEU A 364 -20.78 -24.29 -31.63
N ASN A 365 -21.23 -25.33 -30.92
CA ASN A 365 -22.64 -25.51 -30.63
C ASN A 365 -23.12 -24.50 -29.55
N GLU A 366 -24.44 -24.35 -29.41
CA GLU A 366 -25.05 -23.38 -28.50
C GLU A 366 -24.52 -23.49 -27.06
N GLU A 367 -24.44 -24.71 -26.51
CA GLU A 367 -23.93 -24.94 -25.15
C GLU A 367 -22.48 -24.47 -24.98
N LYS A 368 -21.60 -24.76 -25.95
CA LYS A 368 -20.21 -24.30 -25.93
C LYS A 368 -20.09 -22.79 -26.10
N ARG A 369 -21.00 -22.15 -26.84
CA ARG A 369 -21.04 -20.68 -26.98
C ARG A 369 -21.42 -20.02 -25.66
N LYS A 370 -22.49 -20.50 -25.01
CA LYS A 370 -22.89 -20.03 -23.68
C LYS A 370 -21.76 -20.21 -22.67
N GLN A 371 -21.07 -21.36 -22.69
CA GLN A 371 -19.89 -21.60 -21.86
C GLN A 371 -18.76 -20.59 -22.13
N LYS A 372 -18.51 -20.22 -23.40
CA LYS A 372 -17.52 -19.19 -23.73
C LYS A 372 -17.92 -17.79 -23.27
N LEU A 373 -19.21 -17.44 -23.34
CA LEU A 373 -19.71 -16.17 -22.81
C LEU A 373 -19.60 -16.12 -21.27
N TYR A 374 -19.85 -17.26 -20.60
CA TYR A 374 -19.59 -17.40 -19.17
C TYR A 374 -18.13 -17.11 -18.83
N GLU A 375 -17.18 -17.70 -19.57
CA GLU A 375 -15.74 -17.46 -19.36
C GLU A 375 -15.38 -15.97 -19.54
N VAL A 376 -15.94 -15.32 -20.57
CA VAL A 376 -15.74 -13.88 -20.85
C VAL A 376 -16.21 -13.01 -19.68
N LEU A 377 -17.41 -13.29 -19.14
CA LEU A 377 -17.99 -12.58 -17.99
C LEU A 377 -17.19 -12.85 -16.71
N LYS A 378 -16.89 -14.12 -16.44
CA LYS A 378 -16.10 -14.53 -15.28
C LYS A 378 -14.72 -13.87 -15.27
N GLU A 379 -14.03 -13.85 -16.39
CA GLU A 379 -12.71 -13.21 -16.51
C GLU A 379 -12.79 -11.70 -16.24
N ARG A 380 -13.88 -11.02 -16.62
CA ARG A 380 -14.09 -9.60 -16.25
C ARG A 380 -14.20 -9.43 -14.74
N VAL A 381 -15.04 -10.24 -14.09
CA VAL A 381 -15.22 -10.20 -12.64
C VAL A 381 -13.91 -10.56 -11.92
N ASP A 382 -13.22 -11.60 -12.36
CA ASP A 382 -11.93 -12.02 -11.79
C ASP A 382 -10.85 -10.93 -11.94
N THR A 383 -10.83 -10.22 -13.08
CA THR A 383 -9.91 -9.09 -13.30
C THR A 383 -10.18 -7.96 -12.31
N LEU A 384 -11.45 -7.61 -12.09
CA LEU A 384 -11.84 -6.61 -11.10
C LEU A 384 -11.47 -7.07 -9.67
N LEU A 385 -11.80 -8.31 -9.31
CA LEU A 385 -11.57 -8.85 -7.96
C LEU A 385 -10.09 -9.01 -7.60
N LYS A 386 -9.24 -9.26 -8.59
CA LYS A 386 -7.77 -9.31 -8.42
C LYS A 386 -7.16 -7.91 -8.27
N ASN A 387 -7.82 -6.87 -8.75
CA ASN A 387 -7.32 -5.51 -8.68
C ASN A 387 -7.81 -4.80 -7.40
N GLU A 388 -7.08 -5.02 -6.30
CA GLU A 388 -7.41 -4.42 -5.00
C GLU A 388 -7.47 -2.90 -5.04
N ILE A 389 -6.61 -2.23 -5.83
CA ILE A 389 -6.61 -0.78 -5.97
C ILE A 389 -7.93 -0.29 -6.56
N LYS A 390 -8.42 -0.94 -7.63
CA LYS A 390 -9.72 -0.60 -8.22
C LYS A 390 -10.88 -0.85 -7.26
N LEU A 391 -10.86 -1.98 -6.54
CA LEU A 391 -11.87 -2.26 -5.52
C LEU A 391 -11.87 -1.23 -4.40
N LYS A 392 -10.69 -0.80 -3.92
CA LYS A 392 -10.59 0.25 -2.90
C LYS A 392 -11.19 1.55 -3.40
N ARG A 393 -10.87 1.97 -4.62
CA ARG A 393 -11.44 3.18 -5.25
C ARG A 393 -12.95 3.11 -5.48
N LEU A 394 -13.49 1.92 -5.72
CA LEU A 394 -14.93 1.69 -5.78
C LEU A 394 -15.59 1.82 -4.40
N TYR A 395 -14.92 1.30 -3.36
CA TYR A 395 -15.43 1.30 -1.99
C TYR A 395 -15.34 2.67 -1.31
N ASN A 396 -14.15 3.27 -1.35
CA ASN A 396 -13.84 4.56 -0.79
C ASN A 396 -13.22 5.38 -1.93
N LYS A 397 -13.84 6.50 -2.29
CA LYS A 397 -13.40 7.36 -3.41
C LYS A 397 -12.01 7.98 -3.17
N ILE A 398 -11.50 7.83 -1.95
CA ILE A 398 -10.23 8.35 -1.49
C ILE A 398 -9.11 7.33 -1.75
N ASN A 399 -8.01 7.80 -2.32
CA ASN A 399 -6.77 7.04 -2.43
C ASN A 399 -5.61 7.86 -1.88
N PHE A 400 -4.82 7.26 -0.99
CA PHE A 400 -3.58 7.85 -0.50
C PHE A 400 -2.41 7.30 -1.30
N ILE A 401 -1.56 8.20 -1.79
CA ILE A 401 -0.29 7.84 -2.43
C ILE A 401 0.86 8.44 -1.62
N SER A 402 1.94 7.68 -1.49
CA SER A 402 3.20 8.22 -0.96
C SER A 402 3.78 9.24 -1.94
N PHE A 403 4.66 10.12 -1.44
CA PHE A 403 5.42 11.02 -2.28
C PHE A 403 6.16 10.25 -3.39
N PRO A 404 5.97 10.58 -4.68
CA PRO A 404 6.37 9.71 -5.78
C PRO A 404 7.84 9.84 -6.19
N TYR A 405 8.55 10.86 -5.69
CA TYR A 405 9.92 11.15 -6.09
C TYR A 405 10.96 10.58 -5.12
N SER A 406 12.18 10.35 -5.63
CA SER A 406 13.39 10.14 -4.82
C SER A 406 14.15 11.47 -4.66
N THR A 407 15.16 11.51 -3.79
CA THR A 407 16.01 12.71 -3.57
C THR A 407 16.81 13.16 -4.80
N GLU A 408 16.84 12.37 -5.87
CA GLU A 408 17.51 12.70 -7.14
C GLU A 408 16.70 13.69 -8.00
N PHE A 409 15.40 13.83 -7.72
CA PHE A 409 14.46 14.70 -8.43
C PHE A 409 14.32 16.04 -7.69
N GLU A 410 15.43 16.79 -7.62
CA GLU A 410 15.53 18.01 -6.79
C GLU A 410 14.51 19.07 -7.21
N ASP A 411 14.35 19.30 -8.52
CA ASP A 411 13.43 20.31 -9.06
C ASP A 411 11.98 19.97 -8.75
N GLU A 412 11.58 18.71 -8.92
CA GLU A 412 10.22 18.25 -8.60
C GLU A 412 9.95 18.28 -7.09
N ILE A 413 10.96 18.02 -6.24
CA ILE A 413 10.84 18.18 -4.79
C ILE A 413 10.59 19.65 -4.43
N LYS A 414 11.38 20.57 -5.00
CA LYS A 414 11.24 22.01 -4.78
C LYS A 414 9.85 22.49 -5.21
N GLU A 415 9.40 22.13 -6.41
CA GLU A 415 8.09 22.53 -6.94
C GLU A 415 6.94 22.11 -6.01
N VAL A 416 6.94 20.86 -5.53
CA VAL A 416 5.89 20.36 -4.64
C VAL A 416 5.94 21.05 -3.29
N TYR A 417 7.14 21.28 -2.77
CA TYR A 417 7.36 21.95 -1.50
C TYR A 417 6.91 23.42 -1.54
N GLU A 418 7.29 24.16 -2.58
CA GLU A 418 6.90 25.55 -2.79
C GLU A 418 5.38 25.68 -2.90
N HIS A 419 4.74 24.83 -3.72
CA HIS A 419 3.28 24.83 -3.83
C HIS A 419 2.58 24.52 -2.49
N LEU A 420 3.15 23.63 -1.67
CA LEU A 420 2.65 23.35 -0.32
C LEU A 420 2.72 24.62 0.55
N LEU A 421 3.84 25.35 0.52
CA LEU A 421 4.02 26.59 1.28
C LEU A 421 3.12 27.72 0.81
N GLU A 422 2.99 27.94 -0.50
CA GLU A 422 2.08 28.93 -1.08
C GLU A 422 0.63 28.69 -0.64
N THR A 423 0.21 27.43 -0.62
CA THR A 423 -1.13 27.04 -0.13
C THR A 423 -1.29 27.31 1.36
N ILE A 424 -0.23 27.09 2.14
CA ILE A 424 -0.21 27.39 3.57
C ILE A 424 -0.31 28.90 3.84
N GLU A 425 0.38 29.73 3.06
CA GLU A 425 0.41 31.18 3.22
C GLU A 425 -0.91 31.85 2.78
N SER A 426 -1.53 31.33 1.72
CA SER A 426 -2.82 31.85 1.22
C SER A 426 -4.01 31.55 2.15
N ARG A 427 -3.86 30.61 3.09
CA ARG A 427 -4.94 30.22 4.03
C ARG A 427 -4.97 31.10 5.28
N LYS A 428 -6.13 31.74 5.51
CA LYS A 428 -6.38 32.55 6.72
C LYS A 428 -6.41 31.73 8.02
N ASN A 429 -6.88 30.48 7.96
CA ASN A 429 -7.02 29.61 9.13
C ASN A 429 -5.97 28.49 9.08
N ASN A 430 -5.12 28.42 10.11
CA ASN A 430 -4.14 27.35 10.25
C ASN A 430 -4.79 26.10 10.86
N ASN A 431 -5.01 25.09 10.03
CA ASN A 431 -5.39 23.76 10.51
C ASN A 431 -4.20 23.05 11.17
N LYS A 432 -4.43 21.86 11.77
CA LYS A 432 -3.40 21.16 12.55
C LYS A 432 -2.19 20.80 11.68
N ALA A 433 -2.41 20.35 10.44
CA ALA A 433 -1.33 20.03 9.51
C ALA A 433 -0.54 21.28 9.11
N ILE A 434 -1.22 22.40 8.82
CA ILE A 434 -0.58 23.67 8.50
C ILE A 434 0.33 24.13 9.65
N LYS A 435 -0.14 24.03 10.90
CA LYS A 435 0.68 24.37 12.08
C LYS A 435 1.92 23.49 12.15
N ALA A 436 1.76 22.16 12.01
CA ALA A 436 2.89 21.24 12.03
C ALA A 436 3.90 21.51 10.91
N VAL A 437 3.45 21.85 9.69
CA VAL A 437 4.35 22.25 8.60
C VAL A 437 5.06 23.56 8.94
N LYS A 438 4.34 24.60 9.42
CA LYS A 438 4.97 25.88 9.83
C LYS A 438 6.01 25.67 10.93
N ASP A 439 5.70 24.85 11.92
CA ASP A 439 6.61 24.51 13.01
C ASP A 439 7.83 23.75 12.47
N ALA A 440 7.62 22.81 11.55
CA ALA A 440 8.70 22.05 10.94
C ALA A 440 9.64 22.92 10.11
N VAL A 441 9.09 23.85 9.32
CA VAL A 441 9.85 24.79 8.48
C VAL A 441 10.64 25.78 9.33
N SER A 442 10.00 26.37 10.35
CA SER A 442 10.65 27.34 11.24
C SER A 442 11.76 26.73 12.09
N HIS A 443 11.58 25.51 12.57
CA HIS A 443 12.57 24.80 13.39
C HIS A 443 13.49 23.89 12.57
N LYS A 444 13.31 23.85 11.23
CA LYS A 444 14.16 23.08 10.34
C LYS A 444 14.25 21.60 10.75
N SER A 445 13.11 21.07 11.19
CA SER A 445 12.99 19.77 11.84
C SER A 445 11.66 19.11 11.53
N ILE A 446 11.66 17.81 11.24
CA ILE A 446 10.43 17.04 11.03
C ILE A 446 9.80 16.51 12.34
N GLN A 447 10.37 16.90 13.49
CA GLN A 447 9.89 16.47 14.81
C GLN A 447 8.38 16.69 15.06
N PRO A 448 7.77 17.81 14.63
CA PRO A 448 6.36 18.08 14.87
C PRO A 448 5.41 16.99 14.32
N PHE A 449 5.84 16.22 13.32
CA PHE A 449 5.04 15.14 12.75
C PHE A 449 5.10 13.84 13.56
N TYR A 450 6.14 13.64 14.37
CA TYR A 450 6.15 12.53 15.34
C TYR A 450 5.20 12.82 16.50
N ASP A 451 5.18 14.06 16.98
CA ASP A 451 4.25 14.49 18.04
C ASP A 451 2.78 14.45 17.56
N PHE A 452 2.58 14.58 16.25
CA PHE A 452 1.28 14.44 15.60
C PHE A 452 0.67 13.04 15.76
N ASN A 453 1.48 11.97 15.76
CA ASN A 453 1.02 10.59 16.02
C ASN A 453 0.37 10.49 17.40
N TYR A 454 1.03 11.06 18.41
CA TYR A 454 0.58 11.03 19.80
C TYR A 454 -0.78 11.72 19.99
N PHE A 455 -0.97 12.82 19.27
CA PHE A 455 -2.20 13.58 19.31
C PHE A 455 -3.39 12.82 18.68
N ILE A 456 -3.17 12.07 17.60
CA ILE A 456 -4.24 11.25 16.98
C ILE A 456 -4.55 10.01 17.80
N GLU A 457 -3.56 9.36 18.39
CA GLU A 457 -3.78 8.22 19.30
C GLU A 457 -4.58 8.60 20.56
N SER A 458 -4.53 9.87 20.99
CA SER A 458 -5.34 10.38 22.11
C SER A 458 -6.74 10.84 21.68
N GLU A 459 -6.93 11.38 20.47
CA GLU A 459 -8.25 11.71 19.90
C GLU A 459 -9.05 10.46 19.47
N ASN A 460 -8.39 9.39 18.99
CA ASN A 460 -9.03 8.16 18.51
C ASN A 460 -9.39 7.14 19.60
N ARG A 461 -9.06 7.40 20.88
CA ARG A 461 -9.62 6.61 22.00
C ARG A 461 -11.06 7.04 22.24
N TYR A 462 -11.95 6.58 21.37
CA TYR A 462 -13.38 6.55 21.61
C TYR A 462 -13.61 5.68 22.84
N ILE A 463 -14.11 6.26 23.94
CA ILE A 463 -14.62 5.49 25.08
C ILE A 463 -16.02 5.02 24.67
N PRO A 464 -16.24 3.71 24.42
CA PRO A 464 -17.55 3.23 24.02
C PRO A 464 -18.63 3.64 25.03
N ALA A 465 -19.80 4.01 24.56
CA ALA A 465 -20.96 4.15 25.44
C ALA A 465 -21.18 2.79 26.16
N GLY A 466 -21.18 2.80 27.50
CA GLY A 466 -21.25 1.57 28.31
C GLY A 466 -19.92 0.99 28.77
N THR A 467 -18.81 1.74 28.62
CA THR A 467 -17.52 1.39 29.25
C THR A 467 -17.71 1.31 30.77
N ASP A 468 -17.37 0.17 31.36
CA ASP A 468 -17.54 -0.03 32.79
C ASP A 468 -16.46 0.69 33.61
N GLU A 469 -16.70 0.79 34.91
CA GLU A 469 -15.83 1.49 35.87
C GLU A 469 -14.37 0.98 35.82
N LYS A 470 -14.18 -0.32 35.61
CA LYS A 470 -12.86 -0.96 35.61
C LYS A 470 -12.07 -0.61 34.34
N GLN A 471 -12.73 -0.64 33.18
CA GLN A 471 -12.13 -0.24 31.91
C GLN A 471 -11.75 1.26 31.91
N LEU A 472 -12.58 2.09 32.53
CA LEU A 472 -12.27 3.52 32.69
C LEU A 472 -11.02 3.75 33.57
N ILE A 473 -10.87 2.99 34.66
CA ILE A 473 -9.69 3.05 35.53
C ILE A 473 -8.43 2.65 34.78
N GLU A 474 -8.45 1.56 34.02
CA GLU A 474 -7.30 1.11 33.23
C GLU A 474 -6.85 2.16 32.20
N ILE A 475 -7.82 2.85 31.57
CA ILE A 475 -7.53 3.95 30.64
C ILE A 475 -6.89 5.13 31.39
N ILE A 476 -7.44 5.54 32.54
CA ILE A 476 -6.93 6.67 33.35
C ILE A 476 -5.53 6.36 33.91
N GLU A 477 -5.31 5.16 34.44
CA GLU A 477 -4.01 4.72 34.94
C GLU A 477 -2.95 4.67 33.83
N ALA A 478 -3.33 4.25 32.62
CA ALA A 478 -2.45 4.29 31.46
C ALA A 478 -2.05 5.72 31.06
N TYR A 479 -2.94 6.70 31.25
CA TYR A 479 -2.62 8.12 31.05
C TYR A 479 -1.70 8.67 32.16
N GLN A 480 -1.98 8.36 33.43
CA GLN A 480 -1.20 8.84 34.57
C GLN A 480 0.22 8.25 34.63
N LYS A 481 0.38 6.95 34.33
CA LYS A 481 1.72 6.29 34.27
C LYS A 481 2.66 6.92 33.24
N ARG A 482 2.13 7.60 32.23
CA ARG A 482 2.92 8.18 31.13
C ARG A 482 3.39 9.62 31.39
N LYS A 483 3.18 10.18 32.59
CA LYS A 483 3.57 11.56 32.99
C LYS A 483 3.18 12.62 31.94
N VAL A 484 2.01 12.44 31.32
CA VAL A 484 1.45 13.44 30.42
C VAL A 484 0.97 14.58 31.29
N ILE A 485 1.73 15.68 31.35
CA ILE A 485 1.19 16.95 31.83
C ILE A 485 0.14 17.34 30.79
N ILE A 486 -1.13 17.04 31.09
CA ILE A 486 -2.25 17.45 30.26
C ILE A 486 -2.34 18.96 30.43
N ASP A 487 -1.90 19.71 29.42
CA ASP A 487 -2.15 21.14 29.36
C ASP A 487 -3.68 21.35 29.45
N SER A 488 -4.10 22.05 30.50
CA SER A 488 -5.50 22.38 30.80
C SER A 488 -6.16 23.22 29.70
N ASN A 489 -5.40 23.67 28.71
CA ASN A 489 -5.88 24.39 27.53
C ASN A 489 -6.28 23.51 26.35
N SER A 490 -6.06 22.19 26.39
CA SER A 490 -6.51 21.34 25.27
C SER A 490 -8.04 21.17 25.30
N HIS A 491 -8.71 21.82 24.34
CA HIS A 491 -10.17 21.81 24.20
C HIS A 491 -10.74 20.38 24.02
N ALA A 492 -9.92 19.45 23.52
CA ALA A 492 -10.25 18.03 23.37
C ALA A 492 -10.26 17.28 24.72
N ALA A 493 -9.23 17.48 25.57
CA ALA A 493 -9.22 16.93 26.92
C ALA A 493 -10.38 17.52 27.74
N TYR A 494 -10.65 18.82 27.62
CA TYR A 494 -11.79 19.45 28.29
C TYR A 494 -13.14 18.84 27.88
N LYS A 495 -13.35 18.52 26.60
CA LYS A 495 -14.59 17.85 26.13
C LYS A 495 -14.71 16.41 26.63
N GLN A 496 -13.61 15.63 26.59
CA GLN A 496 -13.57 14.27 27.13
C GLN A 496 -13.80 14.26 28.65
N TRP A 497 -13.16 15.16 29.40
CA TRP A 497 -13.36 15.29 30.84
C TRP A 497 -14.77 15.77 31.19
N LYS A 498 -15.33 16.70 30.43
CA LYS A 498 -16.72 17.16 30.63
C LYS A 498 -17.74 16.05 30.35
N TYR A 499 -17.43 15.09 29.48
CA TYR A 499 -18.25 13.90 29.28
C TYR A 499 -18.13 12.92 30.46
N ILE A 500 -16.91 12.65 30.94
CA ILE A 500 -16.67 11.80 32.13
C ILE A 500 -17.36 12.38 33.37
N LEU A 501 -17.21 13.70 33.60
CA LEU A 501 -17.81 14.43 34.71
C LEU A 501 -19.34 14.52 34.64
N ARG A 502 -19.93 14.44 33.44
CA ARG A 502 -21.39 14.48 33.26
C ARG A 502 -22.05 13.12 33.45
N ASN A 503 -21.34 12.04 33.16
CA ASN A 503 -21.90 10.69 33.14
C ASN A 503 -21.51 9.84 34.36
N HIS A 504 -20.51 10.24 35.14
CA HIS A 504 -20.10 9.55 36.36
C HIS A 504 -20.13 10.50 37.55
N GLU A 505 -20.72 10.04 38.66
CA GLU A 505 -20.85 10.85 39.87
C GLU A 505 -19.49 11.34 40.36
N TYR A 506 -19.44 12.60 40.82
CA TYR A 506 -18.27 13.27 41.41
C TYR A 506 -17.57 12.43 42.51
N LYS A 507 -18.30 11.50 43.14
CA LYS A 507 -17.78 10.53 44.12
C LYS A 507 -16.75 9.56 43.57
N PHE A 508 -16.82 9.20 42.28
CA PHE A 508 -15.87 8.28 41.65
C PHE A 508 -14.45 8.87 41.58
N LEU A 509 -14.34 10.14 41.20
CA LEU A 509 -13.05 10.84 41.10
C LEU A 509 -12.38 11.04 42.47
N ILE A 510 -13.19 11.29 43.51
CA ILE A 510 -12.72 11.42 44.89
C ILE A 510 -12.23 10.07 45.44
N LYS A 511 -12.95 8.98 45.15
CA LYS A 511 -12.63 7.61 45.62
C LYS A 511 -11.28 7.12 45.09
N HIS A 512 -10.79 7.66 43.97
CA HIS A 512 -9.58 7.17 43.28
C HIS A 512 -8.44 8.20 43.24
N HIS A 513 -8.51 9.24 44.08
CA HIS A 513 -7.43 10.22 44.26
C HIS A 513 -6.91 10.81 42.93
N ILE A 514 -7.80 11.04 41.97
CA ILE A 514 -7.45 11.71 40.72
C ILE A 514 -7.33 13.21 41.04
N ILE A 515 -6.08 13.68 41.21
CA ILE A 515 -5.76 15.08 41.48
C ILE A 515 -5.62 15.80 40.13
N PHE A 516 -6.35 16.91 39.96
CA PHE A 516 -6.30 17.79 38.79
C PHE A 516 -5.14 18.78 38.85
#